data_AF-A0A9D4FM81-F1
#
_entry.id   AF-A0A9D4FM81-F1
#
_cell.length_a   1.000
_cell.length_b   1.000
_cell.length_c   1.000
_cell.angle_alpha   90.00
_cell.angle_beta   90.00
_cell.angle_gamma   90.00
#
_symmetry.space_group_name_H-M   'P 1'
#
loop_
_entity.id
_entity.type
_entity.pdbx_description
1 polymer ?
#
loop_
_entity_poly.entity_id
_entity_poly.type
_entity_poly.pdbx_seq_one_letter_code
_entity_poly.pdbx_strand_id
1 'polypeptide(L)'
;MTLDELGVAFGAGKNLRYISVYAIVSRLGVNKARAFPAFHAFTCCEQSSAFLGIGKKSAWTTSMSCDEVTESFETKHTAPSSETLLNAL
;
A
#
# COMPACT_ATOMS: atom_id res chain seq x y z
N MET A 1 -18.18 -6.27 10.13
CA MET A 1 -17.17 -6.59 9.11
C MET A 1 -15.92 -7.04 9.85
N THR A 2 -15.63 -8.33 9.84
CA THR A 2 -14.34 -8.85 10.33
C THR A 2 -13.29 -8.68 9.23
N LEU A 3 -12.00 -8.63 9.58
CA LEU A 3 -10.93 -8.51 8.58
C LEU A 3 -10.92 -9.68 7.57
N ASP A 4 -11.49 -10.82 7.93
CA ASP A 4 -11.64 -12.00 7.09
C ASP A 4 -12.55 -11.77 5.87
N GLU A 5 -13.51 -10.84 5.99
CA GLU A 5 -14.47 -10.50 4.94
C GLU A 5 -13.98 -9.34 4.05
N LEU A 6 -12.90 -8.65 4.44
CA LEU A 6 -12.36 -7.53 3.69
C LEU A 6 -11.37 -8.00 2.62
N GLY A 7 -11.76 -7.82 1.35
CA GLY A 7 -10.95 -8.21 0.19
C GLY A 7 -10.69 -7.06 -0.78
N VAL A 8 -9.48 -7.01 -1.33
CA VAL A 8 -9.14 -6.11 -2.44
C VAL A 8 -9.44 -6.83 -3.75
N ALA A 9 -10.32 -6.25 -4.57
CA ALA A 9 -10.56 -6.74 -5.92
C ALA A 9 -9.32 -6.48 -6.80
N PHE A 10 -8.82 -7.53 -7.45
CA PHE A 10 -7.63 -7.48 -8.30
C PHE A 10 -7.85 -8.24 -9.60
N GLY A 11 -7.35 -7.69 -10.70
CA GLY A 11 -7.53 -8.26 -12.04
C GLY A 11 -8.84 -7.82 -12.70
N ALA A 12 -9.16 -8.41 -13.84
CA ALA A 12 -10.35 -8.07 -14.63
C ALA A 12 -10.92 -9.30 -15.36
N GLY A 13 -12.23 -9.26 -15.63
CA GLY A 13 -12.95 -10.31 -16.35
C GLY A 13 -12.81 -11.68 -15.68
N LYS A 14 -12.39 -12.68 -16.44
CA LYS A 14 -12.18 -14.06 -15.95
C LYS A 14 -11.04 -14.20 -14.92
N ASN A 15 -10.19 -13.17 -14.79
CA ASN A 15 -9.07 -13.15 -13.86
C ASN A 15 -9.34 -12.29 -12.61
N LEU A 16 -10.57 -11.80 -12.43
CA LEU A 16 -10.95 -11.07 -11.22
C LEU A 16 -10.85 -12.00 -10.01
N ARG A 17 -10.11 -11.57 -9.00
CA ARG A 17 -9.94 -12.27 -7.73
C ARG A 17 -9.97 -11.29 -6.57
N TYR A 18 -10.44 -11.74 -5.42
CA TYR A 18 -10.40 -10.98 -4.18
C TYR A 18 -9.22 -11.44 -3.34
N ILE A 19 -8.36 -10.51 -2.96
CA ILE A 19 -7.20 -10.76 -2.11
C ILE A 19 -7.58 -10.36 -0.68
N SER A 20 -7.58 -11.32 0.25
CA SER A 20 -7.92 -11.08 1.66
C SER A 20 -6.94 -10.09 2.30
N VAL A 21 -7.46 -9.01 2.88
CA VAL A 21 -6.68 -8.03 3.64
C VAL A 21 -6.12 -8.68 4.90
N TYR A 22 -6.91 -9.51 5.58
CA TYR A 22 -6.41 -10.29 6.71
C TYR A 22 -5.18 -11.12 6.34
N ALA A 23 -5.24 -11.89 5.24
CA ALA A 23 -4.12 -12.70 4.80
C ALA A 23 -2.86 -11.86 4.48
N ILE A 24 -3.03 -10.64 3.95
CA ILE A 24 -1.93 -9.70 3.72
C ILE A 24 -1.32 -9.26 5.06
N VAL A 25 -2.16 -8.79 6.00
CA VAL A 25 -1.72 -8.30 7.31
C VAL A 25 -1.03 -9.41 8.11
N SER A 26 -1.60 -10.62 8.14
CA SER A 26 -1.01 -11.77 8.83
C SER A 26 0.34 -12.18 8.28
N ARG A 27 0.58 -12.02 6.96
CA ARG A 27 1.86 -12.36 6.33
C ARG A 27 2.90 -11.26 6.47
N LEU A 28 2.50 -10.00 6.41
CA LEU A 28 3.41 -8.85 6.48
C LEU A 28 3.74 -8.43 7.92
N GLY A 29 2.85 -8.72 8.86
CA GLY A 29 2.84 -8.08 10.17
C GLY A 29 2.18 -6.70 10.12
N VAL A 30 1.70 -6.26 11.27
CA VAL A 30 0.89 -5.03 11.42
C VAL A 30 1.64 -3.79 10.93
N ASN A 31 2.91 -3.67 11.29
CA ASN A 31 3.77 -2.53 10.97
C ASN A 31 3.90 -2.31 9.45
N LYS A 32 4.39 -3.34 8.75
CA LYS A 32 4.55 -3.32 7.28
C LYS A 32 3.22 -3.18 6.55
N ALA A 33 2.13 -3.73 7.09
CA ALA A 33 0.80 -3.53 6.55
C ALA A 33 0.31 -2.07 6.67
N ARG A 34 0.61 -1.39 7.79
CA ARG A 34 0.29 0.03 7.99
C ARG A 34 1.14 0.96 7.12
N ALA A 35 2.38 0.58 6.81
CA ALA A 35 3.24 1.29 5.87
C ALA A 35 2.81 1.13 4.40
N PHE A 36 1.99 0.12 4.08
CA PHE A 36 1.69 -0.29 2.70
C PHE A 36 1.02 0.81 1.85
N PRO A 37 0.06 1.61 2.34
CA PRO A 37 -0.52 2.71 1.56
C PRO A 37 0.49 3.80 1.19
N ALA A 38 1.36 4.18 2.14
CA ALA A 38 2.41 5.16 1.89
C ALA A 38 3.47 4.63 0.92
N PHE A 39 3.87 3.37 1.06
CA PHE A 39 4.74 2.68 0.09
C PHE A 39 4.10 2.64 -1.31
N HIS A 40 2.81 2.35 -1.41
CA HIS A 40 2.07 2.32 -2.66
C HIS A 40 2.02 3.68 -3.35
N ALA A 41 1.76 4.75 -2.59
CA ALA A 41 1.82 6.13 -3.09
C ALA A 41 3.25 6.51 -3.53
N PHE A 42 4.25 6.15 -2.72
CA PHE A 42 5.66 6.44 -2.95
C PHE A 42 6.23 5.76 -4.20
N THR A 43 5.75 4.56 -4.53
CA THR A 43 6.22 3.78 -5.69
C THR A 43 5.38 3.96 -6.95
N CYS A 44 4.39 4.88 -6.92
CA CYS A 44 3.49 5.25 -8.00
C CYS A 44 2.80 4.05 -8.65
N CYS A 45 1.52 3.85 -8.33
CA CYS A 45 0.77 2.73 -8.91
C CYS A 45 0.58 2.88 -10.41
N GLU A 46 0.11 4.02 -10.94
CA GLU A 46 -0.35 4.05 -12.33
C GLU A 46 -0.13 5.39 -13.10
N GLN A 47 0.26 6.52 -12.48
CA GLN A 47 0.29 7.79 -13.25
C GLN A 47 1.22 8.93 -12.81
N SER A 48 1.92 8.83 -11.68
CA SER A 48 2.95 9.81 -11.29
C SER A 48 4.34 9.28 -11.63
N SER A 49 5.27 10.18 -11.95
CA SER A 49 6.66 9.85 -12.30
C SER A 49 7.27 8.92 -11.24
N ALA A 50 7.49 7.66 -11.62
CA ALA A 50 8.22 6.71 -10.78
C ALA A 50 9.71 7.09 -10.73
N PHE A 51 10.42 6.62 -9.70
CA PHE A 51 11.87 6.72 -9.63
C PHE A 51 12.51 6.06 -10.86
N LEU A 52 13.25 6.84 -11.65
CA LEU A 52 13.93 6.35 -12.83
C LEU A 52 14.87 5.19 -12.45
N GLY A 53 14.65 4.02 -13.07
CA GLY A 53 15.46 2.82 -12.82
C GLY A 53 15.04 1.96 -11.62
N ILE A 54 14.00 2.33 -10.87
CA ILE A 54 13.51 1.56 -9.72
C ILE A 54 12.15 0.93 -10.03
N GLY A 55 12.11 -0.40 -10.09
CA GLY A 55 10.87 -1.15 -10.26
C GLY A 55 10.16 -1.42 -8.93
N LYS A 56 8.86 -1.78 -8.99
CA LYS A 56 8.06 -2.12 -7.80
C LYS A 56 8.67 -3.25 -6.97
N LYS A 57 9.29 -4.25 -7.62
CA LYS A 57 9.98 -5.37 -6.94
C LYS A 57 11.22 -4.90 -6.18
N SER A 58 12.08 -4.08 -6.78
CA SER A 58 13.29 -3.60 -6.10
C SER A 58 12.93 -2.65 -4.97
N ALA A 59 11.99 -1.73 -5.19
CA ALA A 59 11.47 -0.86 -4.13
C ALA A 59 10.87 -1.67 -2.96
N TRP A 60 10.10 -2.72 -3.27
CA TRP A 60 9.51 -3.60 -2.25
C TRP A 60 10.60 -4.32 -1.44
N THR A 61 11.56 -4.95 -2.11
CA THR A 61 12.66 -5.65 -1.41
C THR A 61 13.43 -4.70 -0.50
N THR A 62 13.75 -3.49 -0.97
CA THR A 62 14.43 -2.48 -0.16
C THR A 62 13.60 -2.07 1.06
N SER A 63 12.31 -1.77 0.86
CA SER A 63 11.38 -1.41 1.94
C SER A 63 11.25 -2.52 3.00
N MET A 64 11.22 -3.79 2.57
CA MET A 64 11.12 -4.93 3.49
C MET A 64 12.41 -5.23 4.27
N SER A 65 13.56 -4.72 3.80
CA SER A 65 14.88 -4.99 4.38
C SER A 65 15.41 -3.82 5.24
N CYS A 66 14.70 -2.70 5.30
CA CYS A 66 15.09 -1.50 6.04
C CYS A 66 13.90 -1.07 6.91
N ASP A 67 13.99 -1.37 8.21
CA ASP A 67 12.89 -1.09 9.15
C ASP A 67 12.64 0.42 9.31
N GLU A 68 13.66 1.26 9.15
CA GLU A 68 13.55 2.73 9.20
C GLU A 68 12.65 3.28 8.08
N VAL A 69 12.66 2.64 6.91
CA VAL A 69 11.76 2.98 5.79
C VAL A 69 10.32 2.62 6.13
N THR A 70 10.10 1.46 6.76
CA THR A 70 8.78 1.03 7.21
C THR A 70 8.23 2.00 8.26
N GLU A 71 9.04 2.37 9.26
CA GLU A 71 8.67 3.33 10.31
C GLU A 71 8.35 4.72 9.75
N SER A 72 9.14 5.18 8.77
CA SER A 72 8.90 6.46 8.08
C SER A 72 7.55 6.48 7.35
N PHE A 73 7.15 5.35 6.77
CA PHE A 73 5.87 5.20 6.09
C PHE A 73 4.69 5.08 7.06
N GLU A 74 4.87 4.43 8.22
CA GLU A 74 3.85 4.37 9.27
C GLU A 74 3.54 5.75 9.86
N THR A 75 4.59 6.54 10.11
CA THR A 75 4.49 7.87 10.75
C THR A 75 3.68 8.86 9.90
N LYS A 76 3.65 8.68 8.56
CA LYS A 76 2.94 9.55 7.62
C LYS A 76 1.48 9.17 7.33
N HIS A 77 0.92 8.19 8.05
CA HIS A 77 -0.50 7.82 7.90
C HIS A 77 -1.49 8.88 8.46
N THR A 78 -0.99 9.99 9.00
CA THR A 78 -1.76 11.17 9.45
C THR A 78 -1.90 12.27 8.38
N ALA A 79 -1.80 11.93 7.09
CA ALA A 79 -2.22 12.83 6.02
C ALA A 79 -3.74 12.72 5.80
N PRO A 80 -4.46 13.84 5.60
CA PRO A 80 -5.92 13.85 5.62
C PRO A 80 -6.50 13.00 4.49
N SER A 81 -7.64 12.36 4.76
CA SER A 81 -8.36 11.50 3.82
C SER A 81 -8.68 12.25 2.52
N SER A 82 -8.86 11.51 1.42
CA SER A 82 -9.28 12.04 0.10
C SER A 82 -10.50 12.97 0.17
N GLU A 83 -11.38 12.74 1.15
CA GLU A 83 -12.53 13.59 1.48
C GLU A 83 -12.13 15.03 1.85
N THR A 84 -11.01 15.22 2.54
CA THR A 84 -10.53 16.54 2.95
C THR A 84 -9.92 17.31 1.77
N LEU A 85 -9.36 16.61 0.78
CA LEU A 85 -8.83 17.21 -0.44
C LEU A 85 -9.93 17.60 -1.44
N LEU A 86 -11.03 16.85 -1.47
CA LEU A 86 -12.22 17.19 -2.26
C LEU A 86 -12.98 18.40 -1.70
N ASN A 87 -12.94 18.61 -0.39
CA ASN A 87 -13.58 19.74 0.29
C ASN A 87 -12.71 21.01 0.34
N ALA A 88 -11.47 20.96 -0.17
CA ALA A 88 -10.51 22.07 -0.18
C ALA A 88 -10.31 22.70 -1.58
N LEU A 89 -11.06 22.22 -2.58
CA LEU A 89 -11.21 22.81 -3.93
C LEU A 89 -12.63 23.37 -4.08
#